data_AF-A0A3C0Y868-F1
#
_entry.id   AF-A0A3C0Y868-F1
#
_cell.length_a   1.000
_cell.length_b   1.000
_cell.length_c   1.000
_cell.angle_alpha   90.00
_cell.angle_beta   90.00
_cell.angle_gamma   90.00
#
_symmetry.space_group_name_H-M   'P 1'
#
loop_
_entity.id
_entity.type
_entity.pdbx_description
1 polymer ?
#
loop_
_entity_poly.entity_id
_entity_poly.type
_entity_poly.pdbx_seq_one_letter_code
_entity_poly.pdbx_strand_id
1 'polypeptide(L)'
;FTMTRARSGLKALASVLQKWVHHFLGIAVTIRPLQKVDDDGWRWHVGLDLEATALLNDLYEGREVEPDRMQRLVSLFRLDFANPLEMRADVAGKPVYLGLMMNAEGVVRLKPQNLLVNLPLCRSV
;
A
#
# COMPACT_ATOMS: atom_id res chain seq x y z
N PHE A 1 -29.53 -10.96 10.84
CA PHE A 1 -29.30 -9.95 9.79
C PHE A 1 -28.07 -10.38 9.01
N THR A 2 -28.19 -10.71 7.73
CA THR A 2 -27.04 -11.16 6.92
C THR A 2 -26.43 -9.94 6.25
N MET A 3 -25.32 -9.43 6.81
CA MET A 3 -24.52 -8.40 6.13
C MET A 3 -23.73 -9.05 5.00
N THR A 4 -24.31 -9.05 3.81
CA THR A 4 -23.64 -9.51 2.59
C THR A 4 -22.51 -8.54 2.25
N ARG A 5 -21.24 -8.98 2.31
CA ARG A 5 -20.06 -8.23 1.82
C ARG A 5 -20.06 -8.15 0.28
N ALA A 6 -21.12 -7.64 -0.33
CA ALA A 6 -21.30 -7.69 -1.79
C ALA A 6 -20.36 -6.75 -2.57
N ARG A 7 -19.69 -5.80 -1.90
CA ARG A 7 -18.68 -4.91 -2.49
C ARG A 7 -17.63 -4.60 -1.42
N SER A 8 -16.39 -5.02 -1.61
CA SER A 8 -15.34 -4.72 -0.63
C SER A 8 -15.18 -3.20 -0.48
N GLY A 9 -15.16 -2.71 0.76
CA GLY A 9 -14.85 -1.30 1.04
C GLY A 9 -13.46 -0.89 0.53
N LEU A 10 -12.62 -1.86 0.17
CA LEU A 10 -11.28 -1.68 -0.36
C LEU A 10 -11.25 -0.91 -1.68
N LYS A 11 -12.23 -1.12 -2.59
CA LYS A 11 -12.28 -0.33 -3.83
C LYS A 11 -12.58 1.14 -3.56
N ALA A 12 -13.47 1.42 -2.60
CA ALA A 12 -13.77 2.78 -2.20
C ALA A 12 -12.58 3.42 -1.46
N LEU A 13 -11.94 2.69 -0.55
CA LEU A 13 -10.72 3.13 0.12
C LEU A 13 -9.60 3.43 -0.87
N ALA A 14 -9.36 2.56 -1.86
CA ALA A 14 -8.38 2.82 -2.91
C ALA A 14 -8.67 4.13 -3.67
N SER A 15 -9.95 4.39 -4.00
CA SER A 15 -10.34 5.65 -4.62
C SER A 15 -10.08 6.87 -3.73
N VAL A 16 -10.33 6.77 -2.42
CA VAL A 16 -10.01 7.83 -1.46
C VAL A 16 -8.51 8.07 -1.37
N LEU A 17 -7.69 7.01 -1.32
CA LEU A 17 -6.23 7.11 -1.28
C LEU A 17 -5.66 7.72 -2.58
N GLN A 18 -6.23 7.39 -3.75
CA GLN A 18 -5.88 8.03 -5.01
C GLN A 18 -6.15 9.54 -4.98
N LYS A 19 -7.34 9.94 -4.50
CA LYS A 19 -7.70 11.36 -4.36
C LYS A 19 -6.79 12.07 -3.36
N TRP A 20 -6.41 11.40 -2.27
CA TRP A 20 -5.49 11.94 -1.27
C TRP A 20 -4.12 12.24 -1.87
N VAL A 21 -3.52 11.29 -2.60
CA VAL A 21 -2.24 11.49 -3.30
C VAL A 21 -2.34 12.65 -4.30
N HIS A 22 -3.40 12.66 -5.12
CA HIS A 22 -3.58 13.74 -6.09
C HIS A 22 -3.78 15.10 -5.43
N HIS A 23 -4.56 15.18 -4.35
CA HIS A 23 -4.84 16.44 -3.66
C HIS A 23 -3.59 17.07 -3.06
N PHE A 24 -2.73 16.29 -2.41
CA PHE A 24 -1.56 16.82 -1.70
C PHE A 24 -0.29 16.90 -2.55
N LEU A 25 -0.10 15.99 -3.51
CA LEU A 25 1.11 15.93 -4.32
C LEU A 25 0.89 16.39 -5.78
N GLY A 26 -0.35 16.56 -6.22
CA GLY A 26 -0.67 16.80 -7.63
C GLY A 26 -0.48 15.59 -8.54
N ILE A 27 -0.05 14.46 -7.99
CA ILE A 27 0.35 13.26 -8.74
C ILE A 27 -0.84 12.34 -9.00
N ALA A 28 -0.99 11.89 -10.24
CA ALA A 28 -2.01 10.92 -10.62
C ALA A 28 -1.53 9.49 -10.43
N VAL A 29 -2.25 8.72 -9.61
CA VAL A 29 -1.98 7.30 -9.36
C VAL A 29 -3.22 6.45 -9.52
N THR A 30 -3.04 5.18 -9.90
CA THR A 30 -4.08 4.15 -9.87
C THR A 30 -3.80 3.20 -8.72
N ILE A 31 -4.77 2.98 -7.82
CA ILE A 31 -4.65 2.05 -6.70
C ILE A 31 -5.70 0.95 -6.88
N ARG A 32 -5.27 -0.31 -6.85
CA ARG A 32 -6.14 -1.47 -7.02
C ARG A 32 -5.92 -2.48 -5.89
N PRO A 33 -6.98 -3.03 -5.27
CA PRO A 33 -6.83 -4.11 -4.31
C PRO A 33 -6.18 -5.34 -4.94
N LEU A 34 -5.31 -6.02 -4.19
CA LEU A 34 -4.69 -7.28 -4.54
C LEU A 34 -5.06 -8.37 -3.54
N GLN A 35 -5.03 -9.62 -3.99
CA GLN A 35 -5.16 -10.80 -3.10
C GLN A 35 -3.80 -11.25 -2.56
N LYS A 36 -2.76 -11.19 -3.38
CA LYS A 36 -1.37 -11.50 -3.04
C LYS A 36 -0.43 -10.63 -3.87
N VAL A 37 0.81 -10.48 -3.41
CA VAL A 37 1.93 -9.96 -4.21
C VAL A 37 2.77 -11.16 -4.64
N ASP A 38 3.02 -11.25 -5.94
CA ASP A 38 3.81 -12.29 -6.59
C ASP A 38 4.57 -11.58 -7.71
N ASP A 39 5.69 -10.95 -7.33
CA ASP A 39 6.48 -10.08 -8.20
C ASP A 39 7.96 -10.19 -7.85
N ASP A 40 8.70 -10.96 -8.64
CA ASP A 40 10.16 -11.10 -8.55
C ASP A 40 10.89 -9.77 -8.76
N GLY A 41 10.20 -8.77 -9.34
CA GLY A 41 10.69 -7.43 -9.58
C GLY A 41 10.32 -6.40 -8.51
N TRP A 42 9.87 -6.82 -7.32
CA TRP A 42 9.46 -5.90 -6.25
C TRP A 42 10.59 -4.92 -5.88
N ARG A 43 10.34 -3.62 -6.06
CA ARG A 43 11.30 -2.54 -5.74
C ARG A 43 10.87 -1.59 -4.62
N TRP A 44 9.58 -1.44 -4.37
CA TRP A 44 9.08 -0.44 -3.42
C TRP A 44 7.78 -0.85 -2.76
N HIS A 45 7.61 -0.46 -1.50
CA HIS A 45 6.37 -0.64 -0.76
C HIS A 45 6.13 0.49 0.22
N VAL A 46 4.88 0.64 0.65
CA VAL A 46 4.47 1.56 1.70
C VAL A 46 3.43 0.89 2.60
N GLY A 47 3.72 0.77 3.89
CA GLY A 47 2.71 0.40 4.86
C GLY A 47 1.75 1.57 5.10
N LEU A 48 0.45 1.31 5.08
CA LEU A 48 -0.61 2.27 5.39
C LEU A 48 -0.91 2.32 6.89
N ASP A 49 -0.16 1.59 7.70
CA ASP A 49 -0.14 1.61 9.16
C ASP A 49 1.23 1.11 9.66
N LEU A 50 1.42 1.06 10.98
CA LEU A 50 2.68 0.64 11.58
C LEU A 50 2.99 -0.85 11.35
N GLU A 51 2.00 -1.73 11.56
CA GLU A 51 2.16 -3.18 11.45
C GLU A 51 2.47 -3.57 9.99
N ALA A 52 1.74 -2.99 9.03
CA ALA A 52 1.96 -3.23 7.61
C ALA A 52 3.36 -2.78 7.17
N THR A 53 3.86 -1.67 7.72
CA THR A 53 5.21 -1.19 7.42
C THR A 53 6.25 -2.23 7.87
N ALA A 54 6.14 -2.71 9.10
CA ALA A 54 7.05 -3.73 9.62
C ALA A 54 6.95 -5.05 8.82
N LEU A 55 5.73 -5.52 8.53
CA LEU A 55 5.50 -6.73 7.76
C LEU A 55 6.12 -6.64 6.36
N LEU A 56 5.88 -5.56 5.63
CA LEU A 56 6.40 -5.42 4.26
C LEU A 56 7.92 -5.28 4.24
N ASN A 57 8.54 -4.65 5.24
CA ASN A 57 10.00 -4.63 5.39
C ASN A 57 10.56 -6.04 5.56
N ASP A 58 9.99 -6.84 6.48
CA ASP A 58 10.42 -8.23 6.70
C ASP A 58 10.34 -9.05 5.41
N LEU A 59 9.21 -8.97 4.71
CA LEU A 59 9.00 -9.68 3.44
C LEU A 59 9.97 -9.21 2.35
N TYR A 60 10.22 -7.90 2.25
CA TYR A 60 11.16 -7.34 1.28
C TYR A 60 12.61 -7.79 1.55
N GLU A 61 12.98 -7.91 2.82
CA GLU A 61 14.31 -8.37 3.24
C GLU A 61 14.43 -9.91 3.26
N GLY A 62 13.39 -10.62 2.81
CA GLY A 62 13.37 -12.09 2.75
C GLY A 62 13.33 -12.76 4.14
N ARG A 63 12.92 -12.03 5.19
CA ARG A 63 12.73 -12.59 6.52
C ARG A 63 11.45 -13.40 6.58
N GLU A 64 11.52 -14.50 7.32
CA GLU A 64 10.35 -15.32 7.61
C GLU A 64 9.37 -14.53 8.50
N VAL A 65 8.09 -14.65 8.20
CA VAL A 65 7.01 -13.98 8.92
C VAL A 65 6.09 -15.02 9.52
N GLU A 66 5.89 -14.93 10.83
CA GLU A 66 4.98 -15.80 11.55
C GLU A 66 3.54 -15.77 10.97
N PRO A 67 2.88 -16.93 10.84
CA PRO A 67 1.53 -17.02 10.26
C PRO A 67 0.51 -16.10 10.93
N ASP A 68 0.58 -15.93 12.25
CA ASP A 68 -0.33 -15.06 13.00
C ASP A 68 -0.19 -13.59 12.61
N ARG A 69 1.02 -13.14 12.25
CA ARG A 69 1.22 -11.79 11.70
C ARG A 69 0.61 -11.66 10.32
N MET A 70 0.72 -12.69 9.49
CA MET A 70 0.12 -12.71 8.15
C MET A 70 -1.41 -12.65 8.21
N GLN A 71 -2.04 -13.33 9.18
CA GLN A 71 -3.50 -13.28 9.38
C GLN A 71 -4.04 -11.88 9.74
N ARG A 72 -3.18 -10.99 10.27
CA ARG A 72 -3.54 -9.61 10.58
C ARG A 72 -3.53 -8.69 9.35
N LEU A 73 -3.15 -9.19 8.17
CA LEU A 73 -3.22 -8.48 6.91
C LEU A 73 -4.67 -8.30 6.46
N VAL A 74 -5.13 -7.05 6.46
CA VAL A 74 -6.50 -6.69 6.09
C VAL A 74 -6.62 -6.54 4.58
N SER A 75 -5.63 -5.93 3.94
CA SER A 75 -5.62 -5.77 2.49
C SER A 75 -4.24 -5.43 1.93
N LEU A 76 -4.01 -5.86 0.70
CA LEU A 76 -2.92 -5.40 -0.15
C LEU A 76 -3.47 -4.54 -1.28
N PHE A 77 -2.68 -3.59 -1.74
CA PHE A 77 -2.96 -2.83 -2.95
C PHE A 77 -1.72 -2.72 -3.83
N ARG A 78 -1.97 -2.56 -5.13
CA ARG A 78 -0.98 -2.11 -6.09
C ARG A 78 -1.25 -0.65 -6.43
N LEU A 79 -0.24 0.19 -6.29
CA LEU A 79 -0.23 1.56 -6.77
C LEU A 79 0.66 1.64 -8.00
N ASP A 80 0.11 2.14 -9.10
CA ASP A 80 0.84 2.47 -10.32
C ASP A 80 0.78 3.99 -10.53
N PHE A 81 1.93 4.63 -10.77
CA PHE A 81 1.99 6.03 -11.18
C PHE A 81 1.49 6.17 -12.62
N ALA A 82 0.73 7.22 -12.91
CA ALA A 82 0.33 7.52 -14.28
C ALA A 82 1.52 8.03 -15.12
N ASN A 83 2.45 8.76 -14.50
CA ASN A 83 3.65 9.28 -15.14
C ASN A 83 4.92 8.77 -14.41
N PRO A 84 5.69 7.84 -15.01
CA PRO A 84 6.95 7.36 -14.44
C PRO A 84 7.99 8.44 -14.16
N LEU A 85 7.92 9.62 -14.82
CA LEU A 85 8.84 10.74 -14.57
C LEU A 85 8.60 11.43 -13.23
N GLU A 86 7.45 11.19 -12.59
CA GLU A 86 7.18 11.64 -11.22
C GLU A 86 7.87 10.76 -10.17
N MET A 87 8.48 9.65 -10.59
CA MET A 87 9.14 8.69 -9.72
C MET A 87 10.67 8.86 -9.70
N ARG A 88 11.30 8.37 -8.62
CA ARG A 88 12.75 8.20 -8.52
C ARG A 88 13.25 7.31 -9.66
N ALA A 89 14.35 7.70 -10.29
CA ALA A 89 14.79 7.15 -11.57
C ALA A 89 15.08 5.63 -11.56
N ASP A 90 15.62 5.11 -10.46
CA ASP A 90 15.96 3.68 -10.28
C ASP A 90 14.74 2.76 -10.11
N VAL A 91 13.57 3.31 -9.79
CA VAL A 91 12.31 2.55 -9.61
C VAL A 91 11.19 3.05 -10.53
N ALA A 92 11.48 3.94 -11.47
CA ALA A 92 10.50 4.51 -12.38
C ALA A 92 9.74 3.42 -13.17
N GLY A 93 8.40 3.53 -13.18
CA GLY A 93 7.50 2.59 -13.85
C GLY A 93 7.29 1.26 -13.12
N LYS A 94 7.94 1.03 -11.97
CA LYS A 94 7.67 -0.12 -11.11
C LYS A 94 6.45 0.13 -10.21
N PRO A 95 5.65 -0.90 -9.89
CA PRO A 95 4.55 -0.73 -8.96
C PRO A 95 5.06 -0.42 -7.54
N VAL A 96 4.24 0.28 -6.77
CA VAL A 96 4.40 0.40 -5.31
C VAL A 96 3.36 -0.48 -4.64
N TYR A 97 3.80 -1.41 -3.81
CA TYR A 97 2.89 -2.27 -3.03
C TYR A 97 2.48 -1.61 -1.72
N LEU A 98 1.18 -1.59 -1.44
CA LEU A 98 0.65 -1.02 -0.21
C LEU A 98 0.07 -2.13 0.66
N GLY A 99 0.33 -2.06 1.96
CA GLY A 99 -0.25 -2.97 2.95
C GLY A 99 -1.09 -2.22 3.98
N LEU A 100 -2.18 -2.84 4.41
CA LEU A 100 -2.98 -2.39 5.55
C LEU A 100 -3.24 -3.59 6.46
N MET A 101 -2.97 -3.41 7.74
CA MET A 101 -3.08 -4.41 8.79
C MET A 101 -3.93 -3.90 9.94
N MET A 102 -4.44 -4.86 10.71
CA MET A 102 -4.93 -4.61 12.05
C MET A 102 -3.82 -4.90 13.07
N ASN A 103 -3.87 -4.23 14.21
CA ASN A 103 -2.99 -4.55 15.34
C ASN A 103 -3.44 -5.85 16.05
N ALA A 104 -2.75 -6.24 17.11
CA ALA A 104 -3.05 -7.47 17.87
C ALA A 104 -4.47 -7.44 18.49
N GLU A 105 -5.02 -6.27 18.76
CA GLU A 105 -6.39 -6.09 19.28
C GLU A 105 -7.46 -6.06 18.17
N GLY A 106 -7.09 -6.30 16.90
CA GLY A 106 -8.02 -6.31 15.77
C GLY A 106 -8.44 -4.92 15.29
N VAL A 107 -7.71 -3.86 15.67
CA VAL A 107 -8.00 -2.48 15.30
C VAL A 107 -7.16 -2.04 14.10
N VAL A 108 -7.80 -1.48 13.08
CA VAL A 108 -7.14 -0.84 11.94
C VAL A 108 -6.89 0.63 12.23
N ARG A 109 -5.63 1.07 12.10
CA ARG A 109 -5.22 2.48 12.25
C ARG A 109 -4.53 2.98 10.99
N LEU A 110 -5.32 3.47 10.03
CA LEU A 110 -4.83 4.00 8.76
C LEU A 110 -4.00 5.28 8.98
N LYS A 111 -2.82 5.34 8.34
CA LYS A 111 -1.89 6.47 8.28
C LYS A 111 -1.74 6.94 6.82
N PRO A 112 -2.70 7.69 6.26
CA PRO A 112 -2.64 8.13 4.86
C PRO A 112 -1.45 9.06 4.57
N GLN A 113 -0.91 9.74 5.58
CA GLN A 113 0.29 10.56 5.47
C GLN A 113 1.51 9.77 4.98
N ASN A 114 1.56 8.44 5.19
CA ASN A 114 2.66 7.60 4.69
C ASN A 114 2.77 7.64 3.16
N LEU A 115 1.66 7.86 2.45
CA LEU A 115 1.67 8.05 0.99
C LEU A 115 2.28 9.40 0.58
N LEU A 116 2.33 10.38 1.48
CA LEU A 116 2.91 11.69 1.17
C LEU A 116 4.43 11.68 1.37
N VAL A 117 4.90 10.91 2.35
CA VAL A 117 6.32 10.91 2.75
C VAL A 117 7.13 9.73 2.19
N ASN A 118 6.50 8.59 1.88
CA ASN A 118 7.22 7.36 1.53
C ASN A 118 7.00 6.91 0.07
N LEU A 119 6.29 7.68 -0.75
CA LEU A 119 6.24 7.39 -2.19
C LEU A 119 7.61 7.67 -2.84
N PRO A 120 8.02 6.90 -3.86
CA PRO A 120 9.33 7.05 -4.50
C PRO A 120 9.29 8.22 -5.49
N LEU A 121 9.15 9.44 -5.00
CA LEU A 121 9.02 10.63 -5.84
C LEU A 121 10.37 11.04 -6.45
N CYS A 122 10.34 11.65 -7.64
CA CYS A 122 11.56 12.10 -8.35
C CYS A 122 12.27 13.26 -7.65
N ARG A 123 11.58 13.95 -6.74
CA ARG A 123 12.11 15.02 -5.90
C ARG A 123 11.63 14.79 -4.47
N SER A 124 12.51 15.00 -3.50
CA SER A 124 12.13 15.04 -2.09
C SER A 124 11.21 16.24 -1.86
N VAL A 125 10.07 16.00 -1.21
CA VAL A 125 9.15 17.05 -0.71
C VAL A 125 9.68 17.60 0.61
#